data_AF-A0A6I1VWX0-F1
#
_entry.id   AF-A0A6I1VWX0-F1
#
_cell.length_a   1.000
_cell.length_b   1.000
_cell.length_c   1.000
_cell.angle_alpha   90.00
_cell.angle_beta   90.00
_cell.angle_gamma   90.00
#
_symmetry.space_group_name_H-M   'P 1'
#
loop_
_entity.id
_entity.type
_entity.pdbx_description
1 polymer ?
#
loop_
_entity_poly.entity_id
_entity_poly.type
_entity_poly.pdbx_seq_one_letter_code
_entity_poly.pdbx_strand_id
1 'polypeptide(L)'
;LAQRGLMPVPGGYSWRSDSRLTLPSPLRLSDEQAMSFVRRVSCPTTLVVAQQGMLASHPELLDRLPFNLERLPGGHHLHLNDEAGAILVADCFNRFFAVP
;
A
#
# COMPACT_ATOMS: atom_id res chain seq x y z
N LEU A 1 8.67 15.61 1.55
CA LEU A 1 8.52 14.36 2.37
C LEU A 1 9.64 14.19 3.39
N ALA A 2 10.91 14.25 3.00
CA ALA A 2 12.06 14.03 3.90
C ALA A 2 12.10 14.96 5.13
N GLN A 3 11.79 16.26 4.98
CA GLN A 3 11.87 17.23 6.09
C GLN A 3 10.98 16.89 7.30
N ARG A 4 9.82 16.25 7.09
CA ARG A 4 8.95 15.81 8.20
C ARG A 4 9.50 14.58 8.92
N GLY A 5 10.18 13.71 8.19
CA GLY A 5 10.68 12.41 8.66
C GLY A 5 12.09 12.45 9.22
N LEU A 6 12.81 13.57 9.11
CA LEU A 6 14.18 13.70 9.62
C LEU A 6 14.21 14.48 10.94
N MET A 7 15.12 14.10 11.85
CA MET A 7 15.40 14.80 13.09
C MET A 7 16.90 15.07 13.19
N PRO A 8 17.32 16.31 13.49
CA PRO A 8 18.72 16.62 13.72
C PRO A 8 19.21 15.91 14.99
N VAL A 9 20.41 15.34 14.91
CA VAL A 9 21.12 14.67 16.01
C VAL A 9 22.59 15.09 15.98
N PRO A 10 23.36 14.91 17.07
CA PRO A 10 24.81 15.14 17.00
C PRO A 10 25.43 14.35 15.85
N GLY A 11 26.10 15.03 14.92
CA GLY A 11 26.75 14.41 13.77
C GLY A 11 25.86 14.16 12.52
N GLY A 12 24.63 14.66 12.49
CA GLY A 12 23.81 14.62 11.26
C GLY A 12 22.31 14.54 11.50
N TYR A 13 21.65 13.60 10.83
CA TYR A 13 20.21 13.39 10.92
C TYR A 13 19.89 11.92 11.17
N SER A 14 18.80 11.70 11.90
CA SER A 14 18.17 10.39 12.03
C SER A 14 16.77 10.41 11.43
N TRP A 15 16.26 9.24 11.05
CA TRP A 15 14.85 9.09 10.72
C TRP A 15 14.04 9.14 12.02
N ARG A 16 13.04 10.03 12.06
CA ARG A 16 12.07 10.10 13.15
C ARG A 16 11.24 8.83 13.16
N SER A 17 11.47 8.00 14.17
CA SER A 17 10.74 6.77 14.40
C SER A 17 10.67 6.48 15.89
N ASP A 18 9.54 5.92 16.33
CA ASP A 18 9.38 5.38 17.68
C ASP A 18 9.84 3.91 17.67
N SER A 19 10.73 3.52 18.59
CA SER A 19 11.27 2.16 18.65
C SER A 19 10.19 1.10 18.87
N ARG A 20 9.04 1.46 19.45
CA ARG A 20 7.91 0.55 19.65
C ARG A 20 7.29 0.06 18.34
N LEU A 21 7.51 0.77 17.23
CA LEU A 21 7.03 0.37 15.90
C LEU A 21 7.73 -0.91 15.38
N THR A 22 8.85 -1.31 15.98
CA THR A 22 9.55 -2.56 15.61
C THR A 22 9.21 -3.73 16.51
N LEU A 23 8.43 -3.50 17.58
CA LEU A 23 7.97 -4.58 18.45
C LEU A 23 6.96 -5.47 17.70
N PRO A 24 7.00 -6.79 17.88
CA PRO A 24 5.99 -7.68 17.32
C PRO A 24 4.63 -7.41 17.98
N SER A 25 3.56 -7.50 17.20
CA SER A 25 2.21 -7.51 17.77
C SER A 25 2.07 -8.68 18.77
N PRO A 26 1.50 -8.46 19.97
CA PRO A 26 1.28 -9.53 20.95
C PRO A 26 0.27 -10.58 20.46
N LEU A 27 -0.60 -10.22 19.51
CA LEU A 27 -1.53 -11.12 18.85
C LEU A 27 -1.65 -10.72 17.36
N ARG A 28 -1.47 -11.69 16.47
CA ARG A 28 -1.68 -11.49 15.02
C ARG A 28 -3.08 -12.00 14.66
N LEU A 29 -3.72 -11.34 13.69
CA LEU A 29 -4.95 -11.85 13.10
C LEU A 29 -4.66 -13.15 12.37
N SER A 30 -5.56 -14.13 12.49
CA SER A 30 -5.56 -15.28 11.57
C SER A 30 -5.98 -14.83 10.17
N ASP A 31 -5.68 -15.67 9.16
CA ASP A 31 -6.13 -15.40 7.78
C ASP A 31 -7.66 -15.29 7.68
N GLU A 32 -8.40 -16.09 8.45
CA GLU A 32 -9.87 -16.03 8.50
C GLU A 32 -10.36 -14.70 9.08
N GLN A 33 -9.73 -14.23 10.15
CA GLN A 33 -10.05 -12.94 10.76
C GLN A 33 -9.73 -11.80 9.79
N ALA A 34 -8.56 -11.80 9.16
CA ALA A 34 -8.18 -10.80 8.17
C ALA A 34 -9.16 -10.76 6.98
N MET A 35 -9.51 -11.93 6.42
CA MET A 35 -10.44 -12.01 5.30
C MET A 35 -11.88 -11.65 5.68
N SER A 36 -12.28 -11.80 6.94
CA SER A 36 -13.57 -11.32 7.44
C SER A 36 -13.70 -9.79 7.29
N PHE A 37 -12.63 -9.04 7.54
CA PHE A 37 -12.62 -7.59 7.29
C PHE A 37 -12.70 -7.27 5.80
N VAL A 38 -11.89 -7.94 4.97
CA VAL A 38 -11.89 -7.75 3.51
C VAL A 38 -13.28 -7.95 2.92
N ARG A 39 -13.98 -9.02 3.31
CA ARG A 39 -15.33 -9.35 2.83
C ARG A 39 -16.42 -8.38 3.31
N ARG A 40 -16.16 -7.58 4.35
CA ARG A 40 -17.11 -6.61 4.93
C ARG A 40 -16.93 -5.20 4.40
N VAL A 41 -15.93 -4.95 3.56
CA VAL A 41 -15.81 -3.67 2.84
C VAL A 41 -17.04 -3.52 1.94
N SER A 42 -17.84 -2.48 2.21
CA SER A 42 -19.15 -2.26 1.58
C SER A 42 -19.17 -1.10 0.59
N CYS A 43 -18.06 -0.38 0.44
CA CYS A 43 -17.89 0.67 -0.55
C CYS A 43 -17.20 0.16 -1.82
N PRO A 44 -17.42 0.82 -2.97
CA PRO A 44 -16.60 0.60 -4.15
C PRO A 44 -15.12 0.64 -3.79
N THR A 45 -14.35 -0.33 -4.28
CA THR A 45 -12.92 -0.46 -3.95
C THR A 45 -12.14 -0.88 -5.19
N THR A 46 -11.09 -0.12 -5.50
CA THR A 46 -10.09 -0.48 -6.51
C THR A 46 -8.74 -0.65 -5.83
N LEU A 47 -8.02 -1.72 -6.15
CA LEU A 47 -6.71 -2.05 -5.61
C LEU A 47 -5.68 -2.02 -6.72
N VAL A 48 -4.74 -1.08 -6.63
CA VAL A 48 -3.56 -1.05 -7.49
C VAL A 48 -2.52 -2.06 -6.98
N VAL A 49 -2.08 -2.95 -7.86
CA VAL A 49 -1.05 -3.96 -7.58
C VAL A 49 0.18 -3.69 -8.44
N ALA A 50 1.30 -3.35 -7.78
CA ALA A 50 2.59 -3.16 -8.43
C ALA A 50 3.14 -4.50 -8.96
N GLN A 51 3.49 -4.59 -10.25
CA GLN A 51 3.98 -5.83 -10.87
C GLN A 51 5.30 -6.35 -10.27
N GLN A 52 6.17 -5.46 -9.78
CA GLN A 52 7.39 -5.84 -9.06
C GLN A 52 7.23 -5.69 -7.52
N GLY A 53 5.99 -5.59 -7.02
CA GLY A 53 5.68 -5.54 -5.59
C GLY A 53 5.39 -6.93 -4.99
N MET A 54 5.44 -7.01 -3.65
CA MET A 54 5.24 -8.26 -2.91
C MET A 54 3.88 -8.93 -3.16
N LEU A 55 2.81 -8.16 -3.38
CA LEU A 55 1.48 -8.74 -3.63
C LEU A 55 1.40 -9.45 -4.98
N ALA A 56 2.19 -9.04 -5.98
CA ALA A 56 2.19 -9.68 -7.29
C ALA A 56 2.66 -11.14 -7.25
N SER A 57 3.44 -11.53 -6.24
CA SER A 57 3.89 -12.93 -6.03
C SER A 57 2.86 -13.80 -5.30
N HIS A 58 1.67 -13.30 -5.00
CA HIS A 58 0.61 -14.01 -4.26
C HIS A 58 -0.72 -14.04 -5.04
N PRO A 59 -0.77 -14.66 -6.24
CA PRO A 59 -1.97 -14.67 -7.09
C PRO A 59 -3.19 -15.28 -6.37
N GLU A 60 -3.00 -16.39 -5.66
CA GLU A 60 -4.03 -17.07 -4.85
C GLU A 60 -4.72 -16.15 -3.84
N LEU A 61 -3.98 -15.18 -3.27
CA LEU A 61 -4.55 -14.19 -2.35
C LEU A 61 -5.36 -13.15 -3.12
N LEU A 62 -4.82 -12.65 -4.23
CA LEU A 62 -5.47 -11.64 -5.07
C LEU A 62 -6.80 -12.14 -5.63
N ASP A 63 -6.87 -13.40 -6.04
CA ASP A 63 -8.08 -14.03 -6.58
C ASP A 63 -9.21 -14.14 -5.54
N ARG A 64 -8.89 -14.05 -4.24
CA ARG A 64 -9.86 -14.06 -3.14
C ARG A 64 -10.39 -12.68 -2.76
N LEU A 65 -9.82 -11.61 -3.31
CA LEU A 65 -10.20 -10.24 -2.97
C LEU A 65 -11.44 -9.81 -3.76
N PRO A 66 -12.46 -9.21 -3.13
CA PRO A 66 -13.69 -8.78 -3.80
C PRO A 66 -13.55 -7.39 -4.47
N PHE A 67 -12.34 -7.01 -4.89
CA PHE A 67 -12.01 -5.65 -5.35
C PHE A 67 -11.68 -5.63 -6.84
N ASN A 68 -11.87 -4.48 -7.49
CA ASN A 68 -11.32 -4.27 -8.84
C ASN A 68 -9.79 -4.22 -8.73
N LEU A 69 -9.08 -5.03 -9.53
CA LEU A 69 -7.62 -5.10 -9.48
C LEU A 69 -6.99 -4.40 -10.67
N GLU A 70 -6.11 -3.44 -10.41
CA GLU A 70 -5.38 -2.66 -11.42
C GLU A 70 -3.88 -2.99 -11.33
N ARG A 71 -3.38 -3.82 -12.24
CA ARG A 71 -1.98 -4.24 -12.23
C ARG A 71 -1.13 -3.26 -13.04
N LEU A 72 -0.23 -2.54 -12.38
CA LEU A 72 0.60 -1.51 -13.00
C LEU A 72 2.10 -1.86 -12.92
N PRO A 73 2.90 -1.48 -13.94
CA PRO A 73 4.35 -1.64 -13.86
C PRO A 73 4.93 -0.78 -12.72
N GLY A 74 5.98 -1.27 -12.08
CA GLY A 74 6.67 -0.59 -10.98
C GLY A 74 6.86 -1.46 -9.74
N GLY A 75 7.73 -1.00 -8.85
CA GLY A 75 7.96 -1.58 -7.53
C GLY A 75 6.90 -1.17 -6.50
N HIS A 76 7.08 -1.60 -5.24
CA HIS A 76 6.11 -1.33 -4.16
C HIS A 76 5.72 0.15 -4.01
N HIS A 77 6.67 1.07 -4.18
CA HIS A 77 6.45 2.51 -4.11
C HIS A 77 6.16 3.14 -5.49
N LEU A 78 5.46 2.44 -6.40
CA LEU A 78 5.29 2.91 -7.79
C LEU A 78 4.72 4.33 -7.92
N HIS A 79 3.88 4.75 -6.98
CA HIS A 79 3.26 6.07 -6.97
C HIS A 79 4.22 7.20 -6.57
N LEU A 80 5.43 6.88 -6.13
CA LEU A 80 6.40 7.82 -5.56
C LEU A 80 7.76 7.78 -6.24
N ASN A 81 8.19 6.62 -6.75
CA ASN A 81 9.56 6.45 -7.27
C ASN A 81 9.89 7.38 -8.44
N ASP A 82 8.92 7.61 -9.33
CA ASP A 82 9.05 8.48 -10.48
C ASP A 82 7.69 9.05 -10.91
N GLU A 83 7.75 10.07 -11.78
CA GLU A 83 6.56 10.76 -12.29
C GLU A 83 5.67 9.83 -13.12
N ALA A 84 6.26 8.91 -13.88
CA ALA A 84 5.51 7.98 -14.73
C ALA A 84 4.61 7.06 -13.89
N GLY A 85 5.17 6.45 -12.83
CA GLY A 85 4.42 5.62 -11.89
C GLY A 85 3.37 6.42 -11.12
N ALA A 86 3.66 7.67 -10.74
CA ALA A 86 2.69 8.56 -10.11
C ALA A 86 1.50 8.85 -11.05
N ILE A 87 1.74 9.13 -12.34
CA ILE A 87 0.70 9.37 -13.34
C ILE A 87 -0.17 8.12 -13.53
N LEU A 88 0.44 6.94 -13.67
CA LEU A 88 -0.32 5.69 -13.85
C LEU A 88 -1.29 5.43 -12.69
N VAL A 89 -0.86 5.67 -11.46
CA VAL A 89 -1.71 5.53 -10.27
C VAL A 89 -2.77 6.62 -10.19
N ALA A 90 -2.41 7.87 -10.51
CA ALA A 90 -3.36 8.98 -10.53
C ALA A 90 -4.46 8.75 -11.56
N ASP A 91 -4.13 8.30 -12.76
CA ASP A 91 -5.10 7.99 -13.82
C ASP A 91 -6.08 6.90 -13.39
N CYS A 92 -5.59 5.85 -12.72
CA CYS A 92 -6.43 4.81 -12.14
C CYS A 92 -7.44 5.38 -11.14
N PHE A 93 -6.97 6.14 -10.15
CA PHE A 93 -7.84 6.68 -9.11
C PHE A 93 -8.76 7.80 -9.60
N ASN A 94 -8.30 8.67 -10.50
CA ASN A 94 -9.14 9.71 -11.08
C ASN A 94 -10.32 9.12 -11.84
N ARG A 95 -10.12 8.03 -12.61
CA ARG A 95 -11.23 7.32 -13.25
C ARG A 95 -12.20 6.72 -12.23
N PHE A 96 -11.67 6.11 -11.17
CA PHE A 96 -12.48 5.51 -10.11
C PHE A 96 -13.34 6.56 -9.38
N PHE A 97 -12.79 7.74 -9.09
CA PHE A 97 -13.51 8.83 -8.42
C PHE A 97 -14.38 9.69 -9.35
N ALA A 98 -14.24 9.56 -10.67
CA ALA A 98 -15.05 10.30 -11.64
C ALA A 98 -16.46 9.71 -11.86
N VAL A 99 -16.72 8.50 -11.36
CA VAL A 99 -18.04 7.87 -11.43
C VAL A 99 -18.92 8.46 -10.31
N PRO A 100 -20.14 8.97 -10.62
CA PRO A 100 -21.04 9.58 -9.63
C PRO A 100 -21.55 8.59 -8.57
#